data_AF-A0A8C5NH03-F1
#
_entry.id   AF-A0A8C5NH03-F1
#
_cell.length_a   1.000
_cell.length_b   1.000
_cell.length_c   1.000
_cell.angle_alpha   90.00
_cell.angle_beta   90.00
_cell.angle_gamma   90.00
#
_symmetry.space_group_name_H-M   'P 1'
#
loop_
_entity.id
_entity.type
_entity.pdbx_description
1 polymer ?
#
loop_
_entity_poly.entity_id
_entity_poly.type
_entity_poly.pdbx_seq_one_letter_code
_entity_poly.pdbx_strand_id
1 'polypeptide(L)'
;MSCGLRSETLTLAEDYLSLCSSPHSAPPPPSESAAAMRRMAGDLESQHQARFHSLVQTFLRQCGPDLCTSLRKVMEEMVGDGHLNWGRVVSLFTFSGVLARQLQEERAETLGLDPGLWQEAGQGPKELAETIAEYLGVEKKDWLLENKGWEGFCAYSRRTTEVNHDLSMKTALFAAAGVGIAGLTFLLVR
;
A
#
# COMPACT_ATOMS: atom_id res chain seq x y z
N MET A 1 5.43 -24.18 4.12
CA MET A 1 4.14 -23.48 3.92
C MET A 1 4.29 -21.95 3.76
N SER A 2 5.51 -21.38 3.79
CA SER A 2 5.78 -19.93 3.63
C SER A 2 5.56 -19.38 2.22
N CYS A 3 5.60 -20.22 1.18
CA CYS A 3 5.46 -19.78 -0.21
C CYS A 3 4.06 -19.17 -0.51
N GLY A 4 3.02 -19.64 0.20
CA GLY A 4 1.64 -19.18 -0.03
C GLY A 4 1.41 -17.71 0.31
N LEU A 5 1.83 -17.26 1.50
CA LEU A 5 1.60 -15.88 1.94
C LEU A 5 2.41 -14.85 1.14
N ARG A 6 3.65 -15.16 0.77
CA ARG A 6 4.42 -14.30 -0.14
C ARG A 6 3.72 -14.17 -1.48
N SER A 7 3.32 -15.29 -2.09
CA SER A 7 2.65 -15.28 -3.40
C SER A 7 1.34 -14.51 -3.35
N GLU A 8 0.52 -14.72 -2.33
CA GLU A 8 -0.75 -14.02 -2.16
C GLU A 8 -0.53 -12.51 -1.94
N THR A 9 0.46 -12.14 -1.13
CA THR A 9 0.82 -10.73 -0.91
C THR A 9 1.32 -10.07 -2.19
N LEU A 10 2.10 -10.78 -3.00
CA LEU A 10 2.58 -10.29 -4.28
C LEU A 10 1.41 -10.02 -5.23
N THR A 11 0.50 -11.00 -5.41
CA THR A 11 -0.70 -10.81 -6.23
C THR A 11 -1.52 -9.61 -5.76
N LEU A 12 -1.66 -9.42 -4.45
CA LEU A 12 -2.40 -8.30 -3.87
C LEU A 12 -1.72 -6.94 -4.13
N ALA A 13 -0.39 -6.88 -4.01
CA ALA A 13 0.39 -5.67 -4.23
C ALA A 13 0.47 -5.31 -5.71
N GLU A 14 0.71 -6.27 -6.60
CA GLU A 14 0.68 -6.05 -8.05
C GLU A 14 -0.69 -5.53 -8.48
N ASP A 15 -1.76 -6.17 -8.02
CA ASP A 15 -3.14 -5.74 -8.31
C ASP A 15 -3.38 -4.28 -7.94
N TYR A 16 -3.05 -3.89 -6.71
CA TYR A 16 -3.32 -2.55 -6.22
C TYR A 16 -2.43 -1.49 -6.88
N LEU A 17 -1.13 -1.76 -7.05
CA LEU A 17 -0.20 -0.80 -7.66
C LEU A 17 -0.47 -0.61 -9.15
N SER A 18 -0.82 -1.68 -9.87
CA SER A 18 -1.26 -1.58 -11.27
C SER A 18 -2.56 -0.78 -11.40
N LEU A 19 -3.53 -0.97 -10.50
CA LEU A 19 -4.73 -0.13 -10.45
C LEU A 19 -4.39 1.35 -10.27
N CYS A 20 -3.53 1.69 -9.31
CA CYS A 20 -3.17 3.09 -9.05
C CYS A 20 -2.42 3.74 -10.20
N SER A 21 -1.57 2.97 -10.90
CA SER A 21 -0.75 3.46 -12.01
C SER A 21 -1.54 3.55 -13.32
N SER A 22 -2.54 2.70 -13.53
CA SER A 22 -3.33 2.64 -14.78
C SER A 22 -4.80 2.28 -14.52
N PRO A 23 -5.60 3.20 -13.93
CA PRO A 23 -6.95 2.88 -13.46
C PRO A 23 -7.90 2.40 -14.57
N HIS A 24 -7.75 2.94 -15.79
CA HIS A 24 -8.64 2.67 -16.92
C HIS A 24 -8.45 1.27 -17.54
N SER A 25 -7.37 0.57 -17.20
CA SER A 25 -7.02 -0.74 -17.75
C SER A 25 -6.96 -1.83 -16.69
N ALA A 26 -7.34 -1.53 -15.45
CA ALA A 26 -7.25 -2.47 -14.35
C ALA A 26 -8.30 -3.59 -14.50
N PRO A 27 -7.91 -4.87 -14.45
CA PRO A 27 -8.87 -5.97 -14.44
C PRO A 27 -9.69 -5.97 -13.13
N PRO A 28 -10.77 -6.77 -13.06
CA PRO A 28 -11.45 -7.06 -11.79
C PRO A 28 -10.45 -7.58 -10.74
N PRO A 29 -10.69 -7.31 -9.44
CA PRO A 29 -9.79 -7.77 -8.39
C PRO A 29 -9.69 -9.31 -8.40
N PRO A 30 -8.47 -9.88 -8.30
CA PRO A 30 -8.23 -11.33 -8.42
C PRO A 30 -8.70 -12.14 -7.20
N SER A 31 -9.03 -11.47 -6.10
CA SER A 31 -9.46 -12.10 -4.84
C SER A 31 -10.35 -11.17 -4.01
N GLU A 32 -11.00 -11.71 -2.98
CA GLU A 32 -11.74 -10.89 -2.00
C GLU A 32 -10.79 -9.92 -1.26
N SER A 33 -9.59 -10.38 -0.91
CA SER A 33 -8.58 -9.57 -0.25
C SER A 33 -8.13 -8.40 -1.12
N ALA A 34 -7.95 -8.61 -2.42
CA ALA A 34 -7.61 -7.55 -3.36
C ALA A 34 -8.75 -6.53 -3.49
N ALA A 35 -10.00 -7.01 -3.59
CA ALA A 35 -11.17 -6.15 -3.62
C ALA A 35 -11.30 -5.30 -2.33
N ALA A 36 -11.03 -5.91 -1.17
CA ALA A 36 -10.99 -5.23 0.13
C ALA A 36 -9.87 -4.18 0.18
N MET A 37 -8.67 -4.50 -0.31
CA MET A 37 -7.54 -3.57 -0.32
C MET A 37 -7.82 -2.36 -1.21
N ARG A 38 -8.29 -2.58 -2.45
CA ARG A 38 -8.68 -1.50 -3.37
C ARG A 38 -9.65 -0.52 -2.73
N ARG A 39 -10.69 -1.03 -2.05
CA ARG A 39 -11.69 -0.20 -1.35
C ARG A 39 -11.08 0.55 -0.17
N MET A 40 -10.50 -0.18 0.78
CA MET A 40 -10.00 0.43 2.02
C MET A 40 -8.89 1.45 1.78
N ALA A 41 -7.96 1.12 0.89
CA ALA A 41 -6.86 2.00 0.56
C ALA A 41 -7.33 3.22 -0.25
N GLY A 42 -8.32 3.06 -1.14
CA GLY A 42 -8.96 4.16 -1.87
C GLY A 42 -9.78 5.09 -0.97
N ASP A 43 -10.53 4.55 -0.01
CA ASP A 43 -11.26 5.33 1.00
C ASP A 43 -10.29 6.14 1.86
N LEU A 44 -9.21 5.49 2.31
CA LEU A 44 -8.17 6.11 3.13
C LEU A 44 -7.44 7.22 2.36
N GLU A 45 -7.09 6.97 1.10
CA GLU A 45 -6.50 7.97 0.21
C GLU A 45 -7.44 9.16 0.04
N SER A 46 -8.71 8.92 -0.29
CA SER A 46 -9.70 9.98 -0.53
C SER A 46 -9.89 10.88 0.68
N GLN A 47 -9.86 10.30 1.89
CA GLN A 47 -9.99 11.05 3.14
C GLN A 47 -8.73 11.87 3.48
N HIS A 48 -7.55 11.43 3.03
CA HIS A 48 -6.26 12.03 3.41
C HIS A 48 -5.40 12.39 2.19
N GLN A 49 -6.03 12.73 1.07
CA GLN A 49 -5.39 12.89 -0.24
C GLN A 49 -4.19 13.84 -0.19
N ALA A 50 -4.39 15.05 0.34
CA ALA A 50 -3.34 16.06 0.45
C ALA A 50 -2.14 15.58 1.30
N ARG A 51 -2.40 14.78 2.34
CA ARG A 51 -1.33 14.24 3.20
C ARG A 51 -0.53 13.18 2.48
N PHE A 52 -1.19 12.18 1.87
CA PHE A 52 -0.47 11.13 1.14
C PHE A 52 0.33 11.70 -0.03
N HIS A 53 -0.24 12.66 -0.77
CA HIS A 53 0.48 13.36 -1.83
C HIS A 53 1.72 14.08 -1.28
N SER A 54 1.59 14.83 -0.17
CA SER A 54 2.73 15.48 0.48
C SER A 54 3.79 14.50 0.96
N LEU A 55 3.38 13.35 1.52
CA LEU A 55 4.30 12.32 2.01
C LEU A 55 5.07 11.67 0.86
N VAL A 56 4.40 11.31 -0.23
CA VAL A 56 5.04 10.74 -1.43
C VAL A 56 6.00 11.74 -2.06
N GLN A 57 5.62 13.00 -2.19
CA GLN A 57 6.52 14.06 -2.69
C GLN A 57 7.75 14.24 -1.81
N THR A 58 7.58 14.15 -0.48
CA THR A 58 8.71 14.24 0.46
C THR A 58 9.62 13.01 0.33
N PHE A 59 9.04 11.82 0.25
CA PHE A 59 9.76 10.58 0.02
C PHE A 59 10.57 10.61 -1.28
N LEU A 60 9.97 11.06 -2.40
CA LEU A 60 10.66 11.15 -3.70
C LEU A 60 11.83 12.14 -3.68
N ARG A 61 11.78 13.19 -2.86
CA ARG A 61 12.90 14.14 -2.69
C ARG A 61 14.03 13.58 -1.84
N GLN A 62 13.71 12.68 -0.91
CA GLN A 62 14.66 12.10 0.05
C GLN A 62 15.17 10.73 -0.37
N CYS A 63 14.46 10.02 -1.25
CA CYS A 63 14.84 8.69 -1.67
C CYS A 63 16.13 8.74 -2.47
N GLY A 64 16.99 7.74 -2.24
CA GLY A 64 18.20 7.58 -3.04
C GLY A 64 17.87 7.09 -4.45
N PRO A 65 18.89 6.69 -5.25
CA PRO A 65 18.67 6.13 -6.58
C PRO A 65 17.91 4.79 -6.58
N ASP A 66 17.77 4.16 -5.41
CA ASP A 66 17.05 2.90 -5.21
C ASP A 66 15.79 3.12 -4.37
N LEU A 67 14.66 3.19 -5.08
CA LEU A 67 13.33 3.37 -4.55
C LEU A 67 12.87 2.18 -3.70
N CYS A 68 13.20 0.95 -4.10
CA CYS A 68 12.84 -0.26 -3.36
C CYS A 68 13.55 -0.31 -2.01
N THR A 69 14.84 0.03 -1.96
CA THR A 69 15.58 0.14 -0.70
C THR A 69 15.02 1.26 0.19
N SER A 70 14.66 2.40 -0.38
CA SER A 70 14.01 3.49 0.37
C SER A 70 12.62 3.09 0.90
N LEU A 71 11.79 2.43 0.09
CA LEU A 71 10.48 1.92 0.51
C LEU A 71 10.62 0.87 1.61
N ARG A 72 11.62 -0.01 1.49
CA ARG A 72 11.96 -1.00 2.52
C ARG A 72 12.26 -0.34 3.86
N LYS A 73 13.04 0.73 3.90
CA LYS A 73 13.28 1.50 5.13
C LYS A 73 12.00 2.08 5.71
N VAL A 74 11.10 2.61 4.87
CA VAL A 74 9.79 3.10 5.32
C VAL A 74 8.98 1.97 5.96
N MET A 75 9.00 0.77 5.38
CA MET A 75 8.31 -0.41 5.94
C MET A 75 8.94 -0.88 7.25
N GLU A 76 10.26 -0.96 7.31
CA GLU A 76 11.01 -1.33 8.52
C GLU A 76 10.68 -0.38 9.67
N GLU A 77 10.62 0.92 9.40
CA GLU A 77 10.33 1.93 10.42
C GLU A 77 8.83 1.97 10.80
N MET A 78 7.91 1.85 9.84
CA MET A 78 6.46 1.87 10.10
C MET A 78 6.00 0.63 10.88
N VAL A 79 6.75 -0.46 10.81
CA VAL A 79 6.38 -1.78 11.33
C VAL A 79 7.36 -2.31 12.38
N GLY A 80 8.51 -1.65 12.56
CA GLY A 80 9.63 -2.08 13.39
C GLY A 80 9.45 -1.85 14.89
N ASP A 81 8.48 -1.02 15.30
CA ASP A 81 8.12 -0.83 16.71
C ASP A 81 7.37 -2.02 17.34
N GLY A 82 7.14 -3.09 16.57
CA GLY A 82 6.43 -4.30 17.03
C GLY A 82 4.91 -4.20 16.98
N HIS A 83 4.33 -3.11 16.49
CA HIS A 83 2.89 -2.84 16.51
C HIS A 83 2.23 -2.89 15.13
N LEU A 84 2.59 -3.90 14.31
CA LEU A 84 1.92 -4.14 13.04
C LEU A 84 0.42 -4.38 13.26
N ASN A 85 -0.40 -3.70 12.46
CA ASN A 85 -1.85 -3.88 12.43
C ASN A 85 -2.37 -3.64 11.01
N TRP A 86 -3.59 -4.09 10.71
CA TRP A 86 -4.18 -3.94 9.38
C TRP A 86 -4.31 -2.48 8.92
N GLY A 87 -4.50 -1.51 9.82
CA GLY A 87 -4.51 -0.08 9.48
C GLY A 87 -3.17 0.41 8.94
N ARG A 88 -2.04 -0.04 9.52
CA ARG A 88 -0.69 0.23 8.99
C ARG A 88 -0.44 -0.47 7.66
N VAL A 89 -0.90 -1.71 7.51
CA VAL A 89 -0.84 -2.42 6.21
C VAL A 89 -1.59 -1.64 5.13
N VAL A 90 -2.84 -1.22 5.40
CA VAL A 90 -3.61 -0.39 4.45
C VAL A 90 -2.89 0.93 4.15
N SER A 91 -2.33 1.60 5.16
CA SER A 91 -1.59 2.86 4.96
C SER A 91 -0.34 2.68 4.08
N LEU A 92 0.37 1.57 4.24
CA LEU A 92 1.51 1.21 3.41
C LEU A 92 1.09 0.99 1.95
N PHE A 93 -0.01 0.25 1.74
CA PHE A 93 -0.57 0.05 0.40
C PHE A 93 -0.99 1.39 -0.21
N THR A 94 -1.79 2.19 0.49
CA THR A 94 -2.20 3.54 0.03
C THR A 94 -0.98 4.40 -0.35
N PHE A 95 0.03 4.49 0.52
CA PHE A 95 1.25 5.23 0.23
C PHE A 95 1.94 4.73 -1.04
N SER A 96 2.10 3.41 -1.17
CA SER A 96 2.75 2.78 -2.33
C SER A 96 1.94 2.97 -3.63
N GLY A 97 0.61 2.98 -3.55
CA GLY A 97 -0.27 3.26 -4.67
C GLY A 97 -0.15 4.70 -5.16
N VAL A 98 -0.13 5.68 -4.24
CA VAL A 98 0.10 7.08 -4.58
C VAL A 98 1.51 7.28 -5.16
N LEU A 99 2.51 6.59 -4.62
CA LEU A 99 3.87 6.58 -5.17
C LEU A 99 3.91 6.03 -6.60
N ALA A 100 3.27 4.89 -6.85
CA ALA A 100 3.22 4.28 -8.17
C ALA A 100 2.54 5.18 -9.21
N ARG A 101 1.42 5.83 -8.83
CA ARG A 101 0.73 6.82 -9.66
C ARG A 101 1.63 8.03 -9.97
N GLN A 102 2.30 8.60 -8.97
CA GLN A 102 3.19 9.74 -9.15
C GLN A 102 4.36 9.42 -10.09
N LEU A 103 4.97 8.24 -9.95
CA LEU A 103 6.04 7.78 -10.84
C LEU A 103 5.56 7.63 -12.29
N GLN A 104 4.32 7.15 -12.48
CA GLN A 104 3.73 7.04 -13.81
C GLN A 104 3.47 8.41 -14.43
N GLU A 105 2.96 9.37 -13.64
CA GLU A 105 2.72 10.75 -14.07
C GLU A 105 4.02 11.46 -14.46
N GLU A 106 5.06 11.39 -13.62
CA GLU A 106 6.39 11.99 -13.90
C GLU A 106 7.05 11.38 -15.16
N ARG A 107 6.88 10.08 -15.39
CA ARG A 107 7.37 9.40 -16.60
C ARG A 107 6.62 9.86 -17.84
N ALA A 108 5.30 9.99 -17.77
CA ALA A 108 4.48 10.47 -18.88
C ALA A 108 4.85 11.92 -19.25
N GLU A 109 5.07 12.78 -18.26
CA GLU A 109 5.48 14.18 -18.46
C GLU A 109 6.89 14.30 -19.06
N THR A 110 7.85 13.51 -18.58
CA THR A 110 9.25 13.59 -19.03
C THR A 110 9.46 13.10 -20.46
N LEU A 111 8.63 12.14 -20.92
CA LEU A 111 8.86 11.42 -22.17
C LEU A 111 7.88 11.80 -23.29
N GLY A 112 6.82 12.56 -23.01
CA GLY A 112 5.91 13.11 -24.04
C GLY A 112 5.23 12.06 -24.92
N LEU A 113 5.08 10.82 -24.43
CA LEU A 113 4.73 9.64 -25.21
C LEU A 113 3.62 8.82 -24.53
N ASP A 114 2.91 8.02 -25.34
CA ASP A 114 1.68 7.29 -25.01
C ASP A 114 1.83 6.37 -23.76
N PRO A 115 0.91 6.39 -22.78
CA PRO A 115 1.03 5.65 -21.51
C PRO A 115 1.15 4.12 -21.62
N GLY A 116 0.90 3.52 -22.80
CA GLY A 116 0.82 2.07 -22.99
C GLY A 116 2.12 1.34 -23.31
N LEU A 117 3.27 2.02 -23.43
CA LEU A 117 4.51 1.44 -23.94
C LEU A 117 5.71 1.61 -22.98
N TRP A 118 5.60 1.16 -21.73
CA TRP A 118 6.68 1.35 -20.74
C TRP A 118 6.94 0.11 -19.87
N GLN A 119 8.11 -0.50 -20.06
CA GLN A 119 8.66 -1.51 -19.14
C GLN A 119 10.19 -1.40 -18.92
N GLU A 120 10.87 -0.39 -19.47
CA GLU A 120 12.34 -0.45 -19.63
C GLU A 120 13.14 0.69 -18.96
N ALA A 121 12.54 1.56 -18.12
CA ALA A 121 13.30 2.63 -17.46
C ALA A 121 12.91 2.81 -15.98
N GLY A 122 13.65 2.13 -15.10
CA GLY A 122 13.62 2.30 -13.64
C GLY A 122 12.71 1.33 -12.88
N GLN A 123 12.90 1.24 -11.56
CA GLN A 123 12.04 0.46 -10.65
C GLN A 123 10.58 0.93 -10.79
N GLY A 124 9.68 0.02 -11.09
CA GLY A 124 8.27 0.28 -11.37
C GLY A 124 7.32 -0.37 -10.35
N PRO A 125 6.02 -0.38 -10.65
CA PRO A 125 5.00 -0.96 -9.77
C PRO A 125 5.29 -2.41 -9.38
N LYS A 126 5.93 -3.18 -10.27
CA LYS A 126 6.28 -4.58 -10.04
C LYS A 126 7.35 -4.73 -8.96
N GLU A 127 8.44 -3.97 -9.05
CA GLU A 127 9.54 -4.03 -8.08
C GLU A 127 9.08 -3.53 -6.70
N LEU A 128 8.20 -2.53 -6.66
CA LEU A 128 7.56 -2.08 -5.42
C LEU A 128 6.67 -3.20 -4.81
N ALA A 129 5.88 -3.89 -5.65
CA ALA A 129 5.07 -5.02 -5.20
C ALA A 129 5.91 -6.18 -4.66
N GLU A 130 7.02 -6.52 -5.33
CA GLU A 130 7.98 -7.52 -4.86
C GLU A 130 8.58 -7.13 -3.50
N THR A 131 8.93 -5.86 -3.32
CA THR A 131 9.48 -5.34 -2.06
C THR A 131 8.46 -5.49 -0.92
N ILE A 132 7.18 -5.15 -1.16
CA ILE A 132 6.09 -5.31 -0.18
C ILE A 132 5.87 -6.79 0.13
N ALA A 133 5.85 -7.66 -0.89
CA ALA A 133 5.63 -9.09 -0.74
C ALA A 133 6.74 -9.79 0.05
N GLU A 134 8.00 -9.37 -0.17
CA GLU A 134 9.13 -9.89 0.59
C GLU A 134 9.01 -9.48 2.07
N TYR A 135 8.72 -8.20 2.33
CA TYR A 135 8.62 -7.74 3.71
C TYR A 135 7.42 -8.34 4.46
N LEU A 136 6.20 -8.21 3.93
CA LEU A 136 5.01 -8.69 4.63
C LEU A 136 4.87 -10.21 4.58
N GLY A 137 5.07 -10.81 3.40
CA GLY A 137 4.81 -12.23 3.16
C GLY A 137 5.92 -13.17 3.61
N VAL A 138 7.16 -12.67 3.78
CA VAL A 138 8.30 -13.47 4.25
C VAL A 138 8.73 -13.05 5.65
N GLU A 139 9.05 -11.77 5.85
CA GLU A 139 9.60 -11.30 7.13
C GLU A 139 8.52 -11.12 8.21
N LYS A 140 7.33 -10.64 7.85
CA LYS A 140 6.18 -10.50 8.76
C LYS A 140 5.17 -11.64 8.65
N LYS A 141 5.59 -12.79 8.10
CA LYS A 141 4.73 -13.97 7.90
C LYS A 141 4.07 -14.44 9.22
N ASP A 142 4.79 -14.40 10.34
CA ASP A 142 4.29 -14.95 11.60
C ASP A 142 3.15 -14.08 12.12
N TRP A 143 3.29 -12.75 12.04
CA TRP A 143 2.20 -11.82 12.32
C TRP A 143 1.01 -12.04 11.39
N LEU A 144 1.22 -12.23 10.09
CA LEU A 144 0.14 -12.55 9.16
C LEU A 144 -0.59 -13.82 9.59
N LEU A 145 0.12 -14.90 9.91
CA LEU A 145 -0.48 -16.17 10.33
C LEU A 145 -1.26 -16.03 11.65
N GLU A 146 -0.71 -15.35 12.64
CA GLU A 146 -1.38 -15.04 13.91
C GLU A 146 -2.66 -14.23 13.69
N ASN A 147 -2.69 -13.40 12.64
CA ASN A 147 -3.84 -12.60 12.24
C ASN A 147 -4.68 -13.24 11.14
N LYS A 148 -4.59 -14.57 10.95
CA LYS A 148 -5.39 -15.37 9.99
C LYS A 148 -5.16 -15.02 8.51
N GLY A 149 -3.95 -14.57 8.18
CA GLY A 149 -3.53 -14.20 6.83
C GLY A 149 -4.44 -13.13 6.21
N TRP A 150 -4.55 -13.16 4.89
CA TRP A 150 -5.40 -12.22 4.16
C TRP A 150 -6.90 -12.48 4.32
N GLU A 151 -7.31 -13.67 4.79
CA GLU A 151 -8.70 -13.90 5.24
C GLU A 151 -9.04 -13.06 6.47
N GLY A 152 -8.08 -12.92 7.40
CA GLY A 152 -8.19 -12.02 8.56
C GLY A 152 -8.32 -10.56 8.14
N PHE A 153 -7.59 -10.15 7.09
CA PHE A 153 -7.76 -8.84 6.48
C PHE A 153 -9.15 -8.65 5.87
N CYS A 154 -9.70 -9.63 5.15
CA CYS A 154 -11.06 -9.57 4.63
C CYS A 154 -12.09 -9.42 5.76
N ALA A 155 -11.93 -10.16 6.87
CA ALA A 155 -12.79 -10.03 8.03
C ALA A 155 -12.69 -8.64 8.69
N TYR A 156 -11.47 -8.09 8.77
CA TYR A 156 -11.25 -6.71 9.20
C TYR A 156 -11.95 -5.73 8.27
N SER A 157 -11.79 -5.87 6.95
CA SER A 157 -12.43 -5.04 5.92
C SER A 157 -13.96 -5.09 5.99
N ARG A 158 -14.57 -6.26 6.12
CA ARG A 158 -16.04 -6.35 6.26
C ARG A 158 -16.56 -5.62 7.50
N ARG A 159 -15.85 -5.74 8.63
CA ARG A 159 -16.16 -4.93 9.83
C ARG A 159 -16.02 -3.43 9.57
N THR A 160 -15.18 -3.01 8.63
CA THR A 160 -15.11 -1.58 8.24
C THR A 160 -16.30 -1.12 7.42
N THR A 161 -16.85 -2.02 6.57
CA THR A 161 -17.93 -1.71 5.63
C THR A 161 -19.33 -1.88 6.25
N GLU A 162 -19.53 -2.90 7.07
CA GLU A 162 -20.81 -3.19 7.76
C GLU A 162 -21.14 -2.14 8.85
N VAL A 163 -20.15 -1.35 9.28
CA VAL A 163 -20.23 -0.37 10.38
C VAL A 163 -20.77 1.01 9.94
N ASN A 164 -21.46 1.09 8.79
CA ASN A 164 -22.17 2.30 8.38
C ASN A 164 -23.36 2.68 9.30
N HIS A 165 -23.65 1.92 10.35
CA HIS A 165 -24.70 2.22 11.35
C HIS A 165 -24.20 2.53 12.78
N ASP A 166 -22.91 2.36 13.12
CA ASP A 166 -22.40 2.59 14.49
C ASP A 166 -21.17 3.54 14.52
N LEU A 167 -21.38 4.78 14.97
CA LEU A 167 -20.40 5.88 14.95
C LEU A 167 -19.15 5.62 15.84
N SER A 168 -19.27 4.78 16.88
CA SER A 168 -18.18 4.50 17.82
C SER A 168 -17.09 3.62 17.20
N MET A 169 -17.49 2.58 16.47
CA MET A 169 -16.57 1.63 15.84
C MET A 169 -15.91 2.22 14.58
N LYS A 170 -16.61 3.11 13.86
CA LYS A 170 -16.04 3.92 12.76
C LYS A 170 -14.83 4.72 13.25
N THR A 171 -14.92 5.31 14.44
CA THR A 171 -13.85 6.13 15.04
C THR A 171 -12.61 5.30 15.40
N ALA A 172 -12.78 4.10 15.98
CA ALA A 172 -11.66 3.23 16.35
C ALA A 172 -10.90 2.70 15.13
N LEU A 173 -11.61 2.43 14.03
CA LEU A 173 -11.01 1.96 12.79
C LEU A 173 -10.20 3.06 12.08
N PHE A 174 -10.77 4.26 11.95
CA PHE A 174 -10.04 5.40 11.39
C PHE A 174 -8.87 5.82 12.29
N ALA A 175 -8.97 5.60 13.61
CA ALA A 175 -7.85 5.79 14.52
C ALA A 175 -6.68 4.84 14.17
N ALA A 176 -6.94 3.57 13.85
CA ALA A 176 -5.89 2.63 13.45
C ALA A 176 -5.20 3.00 12.12
N ALA A 177 -5.97 3.50 11.13
CA ALA A 177 -5.38 4.03 9.90
C ALA A 177 -4.64 5.35 10.13
N GLY A 178 -5.14 6.20 11.05
CA GLY A 178 -4.46 7.40 11.52
C GLY A 178 -3.09 7.11 12.15
N VAL A 179 -2.93 5.99 12.86
CA VAL A 179 -1.64 5.55 13.39
C VAL A 179 -0.65 5.22 12.26
N GLY A 180 -1.11 4.61 11.16
CA GLY A 180 -0.26 4.37 9.99
C GLY A 180 0.21 5.65 9.30
N ILE A 181 -0.70 6.60 9.08
CA ILE A 181 -0.38 7.92 8.50
C ILE A 181 0.54 8.73 9.42
N ALA A 182 0.31 8.69 10.73
CA ALA A 182 1.17 9.35 11.71
C ALA A 182 2.59 8.75 11.69
N GLY A 183 2.70 7.42 11.57
CA GLY A 183 3.98 6.73 11.35
C GLY A 183 4.69 7.25 10.11
N LEU A 184 4.04 7.24 8.95
CA LEU A 184 4.60 7.79 7.71
C LEU A 184 5.07 9.25 7.86
N THR A 185 4.25 10.09 8.49
CA THR A 185 4.55 11.51 8.71
C THR A 185 5.77 11.69 9.60
N PHE A 186 5.85 10.94 10.70
CA PHE A 186 6.99 10.96 11.60
C PHE A 186 8.31 10.56 10.92
N LEU A 187 8.24 9.66 9.94
CA LEU A 187 9.40 9.16 9.22
C LEU A 187 9.88 10.10 8.12
N LEU A 188 8.95 10.69 7.37
CA LEU A 188 9.27 11.47 6.18
C LEU A 188 9.48 12.96 6.45
N VAL A 189 9.02 13.48 7.60
CA VAL A 189 9.14 14.91 7.96
C VAL A 189 10.34 15.16 8.91
N ARG A 190 11.25 14.18 9.06
CA ARG A 190 12.53 14.38 9.76
C ARG A 190 13.61 14.89 8.83
#